data_AF-A0A2S7MWW7-F1
#
_entry.id   AF-A0A2S7MWW7-F1
#
_cell.length_a   1.000
_cell.length_b   1.000
_cell.length_c   1.000
_cell.angle_alpha   90.00
_cell.angle_beta   90.00
_cell.angle_gamma   90.00
#
_symmetry.space_group_name_H-M   'P 1'
#
loop_
_entity.id
_entity.type
_entity.pdbx_description
1 polymer ?
#
loop_
_entity_poly.entity_id
_entity_poly.type
_entity_poly.pdbx_seq_one_letter_code
_entity_poly.pdbx_strand_id
1 'polypeptide(L)'
;MSDNSSHQFAISKEDWALHRKGFDDQQRHQEKVQEAIKNNLPDLITEESIIMSNGKDVVKIPIRSLDEYKIRYNYDKNKHVGQGDGDSQVGDVVARDGAGQKAPGKGGEAGDQAGEDYVESEVSLLEIQEALFSELELPNLKQKDQGDHVTEHYEFNDIRKTGLMGNVDKKRTMISAFKRNALGGQPGFVPIFQEDLKFKSWNTIEKPESKAVVLAMMDTSGSMGLWEKYMARSFFFWMTRFLRTKYETVDIEFIAHHTEAKVVEEEDFFSKGESGGTICSSAYRKALEIIEEKYPIERYNIYPFHFSDGDNLTSDNPRCIKLVGELMKVSNMFGYGEVNQYNRNSTLMSAYKNIKDEKFQYYILKQKADVFHAMRSFFKKEPNHAAGR
;
A
#
# COMPACT_ATOMS: atom_id res chain seq x y z
N MET A 1 26.39 50.71 -51.41
CA MET A 1 25.17 49.87 -51.54
C MET A 1 25.68 48.44 -51.65
N SER A 2 25.92 47.80 -50.50
CA SER A 2 25.00 46.98 -49.69
C SER A 2 25.30 45.50 -49.94
N ASP A 3 26.30 45.02 -49.20
CA ASP A 3 26.64 43.60 -49.04
C ASP A 3 25.44 42.85 -48.47
N ASN A 4 24.99 41.84 -49.20
CA ASN A 4 23.90 40.97 -48.79
C ASN A 4 24.51 39.59 -48.45
N SER A 5 25.09 39.48 -47.26
CA SER A 5 25.59 38.21 -46.73
C SER A 5 24.40 37.34 -46.31
N SER A 6 23.95 36.48 -47.21
CA SER A 6 22.96 35.44 -46.93
C SER A 6 23.57 34.39 -45.99
N HIS A 7 23.42 34.59 -44.68
CA HIS A 7 23.74 33.55 -43.70
C HIS A 7 22.79 32.36 -43.89
N GLN A 8 23.32 31.27 -44.42
CA GLN A 8 22.62 29.99 -44.53
C GLN A 8 22.62 29.34 -43.14
N PHE A 9 21.50 29.43 -42.42
CA PHE A 9 21.34 28.73 -41.15
C PHE A 9 20.97 27.27 -41.43
N ALA A 10 21.86 26.34 -41.04
CA ALA A 10 21.52 24.93 -40.96
C ALA A 10 20.74 24.68 -39.66
N ILE A 11 19.42 24.55 -39.75
CA ILE A 11 18.60 24.11 -38.62
C ILE A 11 18.71 22.59 -38.57
N SER A 12 19.59 22.05 -37.72
CA SER A 12 19.57 20.62 -37.39
C SER A 12 18.39 20.36 -36.45
N LYS A 13 17.49 19.46 -36.84
CA LYS A 13 16.44 18.97 -35.97
C LYS A 13 16.96 17.68 -35.34
N GLU A 14 17.69 17.82 -34.23
CA GLU A 14 18.11 16.65 -33.45
C GLU A 14 16.87 16.00 -32.84
N ASP A 15 16.64 14.73 -33.16
CA ASP A 15 15.55 13.96 -32.58
C ASP A 15 15.95 13.50 -31.18
N TRP A 16 15.69 14.36 -30.18
CA TRP A 16 15.96 14.07 -28.77
C TRP A 16 15.10 12.91 -28.22
N ALA A 17 14.26 12.26 -29.02
CA ALA A 17 13.62 11.00 -28.66
C ALA A 17 14.64 9.90 -28.28
N LEU A 18 15.79 9.83 -28.95
CA LEU A 18 16.84 8.83 -28.66
C LEU A 18 17.53 9.03 -27.31
N HIS A 19 17.56 10.26 -26.78
CA HIS A 19 18.16 10.57 -25.47
C HIS A 19 17.21 10.34 -24.28
N ARG A 20 15.94 9.98 -24.53
CA ARG A 20 14.98 9.65 -23.47
C ARG A 20 15.00 8.19 -23.03
N LYS A 21 15.78 7.32 -23.69
CA LYS A 21 15.84 5.89 -23.37
C LYS A 21 16.05 5.61 -21.88
N GLY A 22 16.95 6.34 -21.19
CA GLY A 22 17.17 6.16 -19.76
C GLY A 22 15.96 6.52 -18.89
N PHE A 23 15.23 7.58 -19.25
CA PHE A 23 14.00 7.98 -18.55
C PHE A 23 12.87 6.99 -18.81
N ASP A 24 12.70 6.55 -20.06
CA ASP A 24 11.68 5.57 -20.45
C ASP A 24 11.97 4.20 -19.82
N ASP A 25 13.23 3.78 -19.73
CA ASP A 25 13.66 2.56 -19.04
C ASP A 25 13.39 2.65 -17.54
N GLN A 26 13.66 3.80 -16.93
CA GLN A 26 13.34 4.05 -15.52
C GLN A 26 11.83 4.01 -15.27
N GLN A 27 11.01 4.60 -16.14
CA GLN A 27 9.55 4.53 -16.04
C GLN A 27 9.05 3.08 -16.15
N ARG A 28 9.52 2.33 -17.15
CA ARG A 28 9.16 0.91 -17.31
C ARG A 28 9.59 0.07 -16.12
N HIS A 29 10.76 0.34 -15.54
CA HIS A 29 11.19 -0.32 -14.32
C HIS A 29 10.25 -0.01 -13.15
N GLN A 30 9.90 1.28 -12.95
CA GLN A 30 8.95 1.70 -11.91
C GLN A 30 7.58 1.04 -12.09
N GLU A 31 7.06 0.98 -13.32
CA GLU A 31 5.80 0.31 -13.65
C GLU A 31 5.85 -1.19 -13.31
N LYS A 32 6.95 -1.87 -13.67
CA LYS A 32 7.14 -3.30 -13.32
C LYS A 32 7.26 -3.52 -11.82
N VAL A 33 7.94 -2.64 -11.09
CA VAL A 33 8.02 -2.68 -9.62
C VAL A 33 6.62 -2.54 -9.04
N GLN A 34 5.84 -1.55 -9.48
CA GLN A 34 4.45 -1.34 -9.02
C GLN A 34 3.55 -2.54 -9.34
N GLU A 35 3.68 -3.13 -10.52
CA GLU A 35 2.95 -4.33 -10.91
C GLU A 35 3.35 -5.54 -10.05
N ALA A 36 4.64 -5.73 -9.80
CA ALA A 36 5.15 -6.80 -8.94
C ALA A 36 4.67 -6.63 -7.48
N ILE A 37 4.66 -5.39 -6.97
CA ILE A 37 4.09 -5.06 -5.65
C ILE A 37 2.61 -5.42 -5.63
N LYS A 38 1.83 -5.02 -6.64
CA LYS A 38 0.39 -5.27 -6.70
C LYS A 38 0.05 -6.76 -6.77
N ASN A 39 0.81 -7.53 -7.54
CA ASN A 39 0.60 -8.97 -7.70
C ASN A 39 0.96 -9.76 -6.44
N ASN A 40 2.01 -9.34 -5.71
CA ASN A 40 2.48 -10.01 -4.50
C ASN A 40 1.98 -9.36 -3.21
N LEU A 41 1.15 -8.32 -3.30
CA LEU A 41 0.65 -7.54 -2.16
C LEU A 41 0.02 -8.41 -1.05
N PRO A 42 -0.83 -9.43 -1.36
CA PRO A 42 -1.43 -10.27 -0.34
C PRO A 42 -0.39 -11.02 0.51
N ASP A 43 0.72 -11.45 -0.12
CA ASP A 43 1.78 -12.18 0.57
C ASP A 43 2.67 -11.23 1.38
N LEU A 44 3.05 -10.10 0.80
CA LEU A 44 3.92 -9.09 1.43
C LEU A 44 3.33 -8.53 2.73
N ILE A 45 2.04 -8.22 2.74
CA ILE A 45 1.33 -7.68 3.93
C ILE A 45 1.39 -8.65 5.11
N THR A 46 1.61 -9.93 4.82
CA THR A 46 1.55 -11.00 5.80
C THR A 46 2.92 -11.57 6.12
N GLU A 47 3.98 -10.86 5.74
CA GLU A 47 5.34 -11.15 6.19
C GLU A 47 5.56 -10.66 7.62
N GLU A 48 6.05 -11.58 8.46
CA GLU A 48 6.31 -11.34 9.89
C GLU A 48 7.35 -10.23 10.12
N SER A 49 8.30 -10.09 9.18
CA SER A 49 9.33 -9.03 9.16
C SER A 49 8.71 -7.63 9.18
N ILE A 50 7.61 -7.42 8.46
CA ILE A 50 6.99 -6.10 8.35
C ILE A 50 6.26 -5.71 9.64
N ILE A 51 5.62 -6.68 10.30
CA ILE A 51 4.80 -6.44 11.50
C ILE A 51 5.67 -6.28 12.74
N MET A 52 6.80 -7.01 12.82
CA MET A 52 7.71 -6.94 13.96
C MET A 52 8.74 -5.80 13.87
N SER A 53 8.82 -5.10 12.73
CA SER A 53 9.85 -4.08 12.50
C SER A 53 9.31 -2.65 12.55
N ASN A 54 10.12 -1.75 13.11
CA ASN A 54 9.80 -0.33 13.31
C ASN A 54 9.95 0.52 12.02
N GLY A 55 9.48 0.00 10.88
CA GLY A 55 9.29 0.77 9.65
C GLY A 55 10.56 1.16 8.87
N LYS A 56 11.70 0.50 9.12
CA LYS A 56 12.98 0.76 8.42
C LYS A 56 13.42 -0.33 7.46
N ASP A 57 12.63 -1.38 7.30
CA ASP A 57 13.05 -2.53 6.52
C ASP A 57 12.66 -2.40 5.05
N VAL A 58 13.56 -2.92 4.22
CA VAL A 58 13.45 -2.99 2.77
C VAL A 58 13.12 -4.43 2.43
N VAL A 59 12.02 -4.64 1.71
CA VAL A 59 11.56 -5.98 1.31
C VAL A 59 12.03 -6.24 -0.12
N LYS A 60 12.61 -7.41 -0.37
CA LYS A 60 13.11 -7.78 -1.70
C LYS A 60 12.03 -8.51 -2.48
N ILE A 61 11.61 -7.94 -3.60
CA ILE A 61 10.61 -8.53 -4.48
C ILE A 61 11.30 -9.01 -5.76
N PRO A 62 11.12 -10.29 -6.17
CA PRO A 62 11.63 -10.76 -7.43
C PRO A 62 10.83 -10.14 -8.58
N ILE A 63 11.53 -9.44 -9.48
CA ILE A 63 10.96 -8.88 -10.70
C ILE A 63 11.44 -9.72 -11.88
N ARG A 64 10.49 -10.05 -12.77
CA ARG A 64 10.82 -10.66 -14.05
C ARG A 64 11.56 -9.66 -14.92
N SER A 65 12.85 -9.88 -15.09
CA SER A 65 13.64 -9.20 -16.10
C SER A 65 13.69 -10.06 -17.36
N LEU A 66 13.61 -9.40 -18.51
CA LEU A 66 13.98 -10.02 -19.78
C LEU A 66 15.32 -9.42 -20.15
N ASP A 67 16.35 -10.24 -20.15
CA ASP A 67 17.66 -9.81 -20.61
C ASP A 67 17.62 -9.56 -22.11
N GLU A 68 18.17 -8.42 -22.54
CA GLU A 68 18.37 -8.17 -23.96
C GLU A 68 19.32 -9.23 -24.53
N TYR A 69 18.99 -9.78 -25.70
CA TYR A 69 19.86 -10.71 -26.40
C TYR A 69 21.22 -10.06 -26.68
N LYS A 70 22.28 -10.60 -26.07
CA LYS A 70 23.65 -10.21 -26.37
C LYS A 70 24.13 -10.99 -27.58
N ILE A 71 24.39 -10.29 -28.69
CA ILE A 71 25.09 -10.89 -29.83
C ILE A 71 26.49 -11.27 -29.35
N ARG A 72 26.74 -12.57 -29.24
CA ARG A 72 28.08 -13.10 -28.98
C ARG A 72 28.71 -13.50 -30.30
N TYR A 73 30.00 -13.22 -30.44
CA TYR A 73 30.77 -13.80 -31.53
C TYR A 73 30.75 -15.32 -31.37
N ASN A 74 30.33 -16.02 -32.41
CA ASN A 74 30.37 -17.47 -32.46
C ASN A 74 31.84 -17.88 -32.72
N TYR A 75 32.54 -18.27 -31.65
CA TYR A 75 33.93 -18.73 -31.75
C TYR A 75 34.03 -20.16 -32.32
N ASP A 76 32.94 -20.95 -32.31
CA ASP A 76 32.92 -22.33 -32.83
C ASP A 76 33.21 -22.43 -34.32
N LYS A 77 32.96 -21.36 -35.08
CA LYS A 77 33.27 -21.28 -36.52
C LYS A 77 34.69 -20.81 -36.83
N ASN A 78 35.46 -20.37 -35.83
CA ASN A 78 36.85 -20.00 -36.06
C ASN A 78 37.70 -21.26 -36.21
N LYS A 79 38.61 -21.25 -37.20
CA LYS A 79 39.61 -22.30 -37.35
C LYS A 79 40.58 -22.21 -36.18
N HIS A 80 40.39 -23.05 -35.17
CA HIS A 80 41.37 -23.22 -34.10
C HIS A 80 42.55 -24.07 -34.61
N VAL A 81 43.76 -23.67 -34.26
CA VAL A 81 44.95 -24.51 -34.39
C VAL A 81 45.14 -25.26 -33.07
N GLY A 82 44.99 -26.59 -33.10
CA GLY A 82 45.26 -27.46 -31.95
C GLY A 82 46.68 -28.01 -32.02
N GLN A 83 47.40 -28.02 -30.90
CA GLN A 83 48.70 -28.67 -30.76
C GLN A 83 48.49 -30.03 -30.09
N GLY A 84 48.83 -31.12 -30.78
CA GLY A 84 48.79 -32.47 -30.22
C GLY A 84 50.11 -32.85 -29.55
N ASP A 85 50.10 -33.88 -28.70
CA ASP A 85 51.26 -34.36 -27.92
C ASP A 85 52.31 -35.14 -28.75
N GLY A 86 52.22 -35.11 -30.08
CA GLY A 86 53.27 -35.62 -30.99
C GLY A 86 53.03 -36.99 -31.63
N ASP A 87 52.04 -37.77 -31.16
CA ASP A 87 51.72 -39.12 -31.67
C ASP A 87 50.41 -39.21 -32.48
N SER A 88 49.85 -38.07 -32.92
CA SER A 88 48.51 -38.03 -33.56
C SER A 88 48.52 -38.44 -35.05
N GLN A 89 47.51 -39.20 -35.49
CA GLN A 89 47.32 -39.56 -36.91
C GLN A 89 46.25 -38.69 -37.58
N VAL A 90 46.26 -38.65 -38.92
CA VAL A 90 45.31 -37.89 -39.73
C VAL A 90 43.90 -38.47 -39.54
N GLY A 91 43.06 -37.76 -38.78
CA GLY A 91 41.69 -38.17 -38.46
C GLY A 91 41.34 -38.11 -36.97
N ASP A 92 42.35 -37.98 -36.10
CA ASP A 92 42.15 -37.93 -34.66
C ASP A 92 41.58 -36.59 -34.18
N VAL A 93 40.61 -36.66 -33.27
CA VAL A 93 39.98 -35.48 -32.65
C VAL A 93 40.84 -35.05 -31.46
N VAL A 94 41.56 -33.95 -31.60
CA VAL A 94 42.56 -33.48 -30.61
C VAL A 94 41.91 -32.77 -29.41
N ALA A 95 40.68 -32.24 -29.55
CA ALA A 95 39.89 -31.70 -28.44
C ALA A 95 38.38 -31.59 -28.79
N ARG A 96 37.51 -31.71 -27.79
CA ARG A 96 36.10 -31.27 -27.84
C ARG A 96 35.91 -30.16 -26.81
N ASP A 97 35.40 -29.02 -27.24
CA ASP A 97 35.05 -27.93 -26.33
C ASP A 97 33.92 -28.38 -25.38
N GLY A 98 34.12 -28.17 -24.07
CA GLY A 98 33.09 -28.41 -23.04
C GLY A 98 33.34 -29.54 -22.03
N ALA A 99 34.51 -30.21 -22.02
CA ALA A 99 34.82 -31.20 -20.99
C ALA A 99 35.44 -30.57 -19.73
N GLY A 100 34.63 -29.80 -18.99
CA GLY A 100 34.91 -29.55 -17.58
C GLY A 100 34.93 -30.88 -16.81
N GLN A 101 35.92 -31.06 -15.95
CA GLN A 101 36.11 -32.24 -15.11
C GLN A 101 34.79 -32.68 -14.43
N LYS A 102 34.28 -33.87 -14.80
CA LYS A 102 33.17 -34.50 -14.09
C LYS A 102 33.64 -35.03 -12.73
N ALA A 103 33.29 -34.31 -11.66
CA ALA A 103 33.21 -34.88 -10.32
C ALA A 103 31.94 -35.76 -10.20
N PRO A 104 31.98 -36.92 -9.52
CA PRO A 104 30.82 -37.80 -9.39
C PRO A 104 29.90 -37.34 -8.25
N GLY A 105 28.78 -36.71 -8.60
CA GLY A 105 27.68 -36.40 -7.70
C GLY A 105 26.36 -36.97 -8.22
N LYS A 106 25.82 -38.00 -7.55
CA LYS A 106 24.46 -38.53 -7.75
C LYS A 106 23.45 -37.52 -7.19
N GLY A 107 22.48 -37.09 -8.00
CA GLY A 107 21.27 -36.43 -7.50
C GLY A 107 20.47 -35.70 -8.58
N GLY A 108 19.31 -36.26 -8.95
CA GLY A 108 18.19 -35.61 -9.63
C GLY A 108 18.38 -35.26 -11.12
N GLU A 109 17.51 -35.78 -11.99
CA GLU A 109 17.29 -35.20 -13.32
C GLU A 109 16.78 -33.77 -13.13
N ALA A 110 17.68 -32.79 -13.28
CA ALA A 110 17.31 -31.40 -13.42
C ALA A 110 16.59 -31.23 -14.77
N GLY A 111 15.41 -30.61 -14.75
CA GLY A 111 14.63 -30.36 -15.96
C GLY A 111 15.45 -29.55 -16.99
N ASP A 112 15.31 -29.90 -18.26
CA ASP A 112 16.08 -29.35 -19.39
C ASP A 112 15.62 -27.94 -19.83
N GLN A 113 14.77 -27.29 -19.03
CA GLN A 113 14.30 -25.92 -19.28
C GLN A 113 15.17 -24.95 -18.47
N ALA A 114 15.72 -23.94 -19.13
CA ALA A 114 16.40 -22.84 -18.46
C ALA A 114 15.44 -22.19 -17.46
N GLY A 115 15.85 -22.07 -16.20
CA GLY A 115 15.11 -21.31 -15.20
C GLY A 115 14.96 -19.85 -15.62
N GLU A 116 13.87 -19.21 -15.18
CA GLU A 116 13.69 -17.77 -15.39
C GLU A 116 14.64 -17.00 -14.45
N ASP A 117 15.43 -16.08 -14.99
CA ASP A 117 16.28 -15.19 -14.19
C ASP A 117 15.41 -14.08 -13.57
N TYR A 118 15.43 -13.98 -12.23
CA TYR A 118 14.72 -12.95 -11.47
C TYR A 118 15.71 -11.89 -10.98
N VAL A 119 15.36 -10.62 -11.12
CA VAL A 119 16.10 -9.51 -10.52
C VAL A 119 15.39 -9.11 -9.23
N GLU A 120 16.05 -9.26 -8.09
CA GLU A 120 15.53 -8.78 -6.82
C GLU A 120 15.57 -7.25 -6.79
N SER A 121 14.42 -6.64 -6.57
CA SER A 121 14.32 -5.20 -6.34
C SER A 121 13.97 -4.93 -4.88
N GLU A 122 14.60 -3.91 -4.34
CA GLU A 122 14.42 -3.43 -2.98
C GLU A 122 13.23 -2.46 -2.92
N VAL A 123 12.17 -2.85 -2.22
CA VAL A 123 10.94 -2.08 -2.07
C VAL A 123 10.79 -1.59 -0.63
N SER A 124 10.41 -0.33 -0.50
CA SER A 124 10.19 0.30 0.79
C SER A 124 8.81 -0.03 1.35
N LEU A 125 8.69 -0.05 2.69
CA LEU A 125 7.38 -0.21 3.35
C LEU A 125 6.37 0.87 2.93
N LEU A 126 6.84 2.08 2.63
CA LEU A 126 5.98 3.19 2.19
C LEU A 126 5.33 2.91 0.83
N GLU A 127 6.04 2.31 -0.12
CA GLU A 127 5.47 1.96 -1.43
C GLU A 127 4.42 0.86 -1.30
N ILE A 128 4.63 -0.11 -0.42
CA ILE A 128 3.64 -1.15 -0.11
C ILE A 128 2.40 -0.52 0.52
N GLN A 129 2.59 0.40 1.47
CA GLN A 129 1.50 1.16 2.11
C GLN A 129 0.71 1.97 1.10
N GLU A 130 1.38 2.71 0.21
CA GLU A 130 0.71 3.52 -0.81
C GLU A 130 -0.13 2.65 -1.75
N ALA A 131 0.44 1.53 -2.22
CA ALA A 131 -0.28 0.59 -3.06
C ALA A 131 -1.51 0.01 -2.35
N LEU A 132 -1.38 -0.41 -1.08
CA LEU A 132 -2.48 -0.94 -0.28
C LEU A 132 -3.56 0.11 0.00
N PHE A 133 -3.17 1.28 0.53
CA PHE A 133 -4.10 2.30 1.03
C PHE A 133 -4.83 3.03 -0.08
N SER A 134 -4.30 3.03 -1.31
CA SER A 134 -4.95 3.60 -2.49
C SER A 134 -6.34 2.99 -2.77
N GLU A 135 -6.54 1.72 -2.40
CA GLU A 135 -7.79 0.99 -2.62
C GLU A 135 -8.77 1.04 -1.42
N LEU A 136 -8.35 1.58 -0.27
CA LEU A 136 -9.08 1.47 1.01
C LEU A 136 -9.70 2.81 1.45
N GLU A 137 -10.90 2.78 2.02
CA GLU A 137 -11.60 3.94 2.60
C GLU A 137 -12.51 3.51 3.76
N LEU A 138 -12.72 4.38 4.75
CA LEU A 138 -13.71 4.14 5.79
C LEU A 138 -15.12 4.07 5.17
N PRO A 139 -15.82 2.93 5.28
CA PRO A 139 -17.14 2.79 4.69
C PRO A 139 -18.17 3.61 5.49
N ASN A 140 -19.26 4.03 4.84
CA ASN A 140 -20.37 4.72 5.49
C ASN A 140 -19.94 5.92 6.35
N LEU A 141 -18.88 6.63 5.96
CA LEU A 141 -18.43 7.83 6.65
C LEU A 141 -19.48 8.93 6.47
N LYS A 142 -20.12 9.33 7.57
CA LYS A 142 -21.16 10.36 7.56
C LYS A 142 -20.56 11.69 7.98
N GLN A 143 -21.01 12.76 7.33
CA GLN A 143 -20.78 14.10 7.82
C GLN A 143 -21.52 14.28 9.16
N LYS A 144 -20.76 14.49 10.23
CA LYS A 144 -21.24 14.67 11.60
C LYS A 144 -21.14 16.13 12.01
N ASP A 145 -21.84 16.51 13.07
CA ASP A 145 -21.91 17.90 13.49
C ASP A 145 -20.53 18.40 13.91
N GLN A 146 -20.15 19.51 13.30
CA GLN A 146 -18.81 20.06 13.29
C GLN A 146 -18.61 20.83 14.62
N GLY A 147 -17.98 20.20 15.60
CA GLY A 147 -17.27 20.98 16.61
C GLY A 147 -16.11 21.75 15.96
N ASP A 148 -15.63 22.81 16.63
CA ASP A 148 -14.64 23.84 16.19
C ASP A 148 -13.25 23.33 15.70
N HIS A 149 -13.20 22.32 14.83
CA HIS A 149 -11.95 21.77 14.31
C HIS A 149 -11.90 21.90 12.81
N VAL A 150 -11.14 22.90 12.41
CA VAL A 150 -10.78 23.22 11.04
C VAL A 150 -9.46 22.51 10.73
N THR A 151 -9.47 21.57 9.80
CA THR A 151 -8.22 21.09 9.20
C THR A 151 -7.81 22.08 8.11
N GLU A 152 -6.61 22.64 8.24
CA GLU A 152 -6.05 23.57 7.26
C GLU A 152 -5.56 22.80 6.03
N HIS A 153 -6.35 22.75 4.97
CA HIS A 153 -5.88 22.19 3.70
C HIS A 153 -5.29 23.28 2.82
N TYR A 154 -4.03 23.11 2.39
CA TYR A 154 -3.38 24.06 1.47
C TYR A 154 -3.64 23.66 0.02
N GLU A 155 -4.32 24.52 -0.74
CA GLU A 155 -4.44 24.35 -2.20
C GLU A 155 -3.71 25.48 -2.94
N PHE A 156 -2.78 25.11 -3.84
CA PHE A 156 -2.01 26.03 -4.68
C PHE A 156 -2.82 26.51 -5.89
N ASN A 157 -3.98 27.10 -5.64
CA ASN A 157 -4.92 27.50 -6.70
C ASN A 157 -4.85 29.00 -7.03
N ASP A 158 -4.13 29.80 -6.24
CA ASP A 158 -4.06 31.25 -6.41
C ASP A 158 -2.77 31.68 -7.13
N ILE A 159 -2.88 32.74 -7.95
CA ILE A 159 -1.74 33.34 -8.65
C ILE A 159 -1.60 34.80 -8.26
N ARG A 160 -0.49 35.12 -7.62
CA ARG A 160 -0.17 36.49 -7.18
C ARG A 160 0.93 37.09 -8.05
N LYS A 161 0.95 38.42 -8.11
CA LYS A 161 2.02 39.19 -8.81
C LYS A 161 3.31 39.28 -7.99
N THR A 162 3.23 38.99 -6.70
CA THR A 162 4.34 39.06 -5.74
C THR A 162 4.35 37.81 -4.87
N GLY A 163 5.53 37.25 -4.60
CA GLY A 163 5.69 36.05 -3.79
C GLY A 163 7.16 35.63 -3.66
N LEU A 164 7.40 34.48 -3.04
CA LEU A 164 8.73 33.89 -2.91
C LEU A 164 9.26 33.42 -4.28
N MET A 165 10.53 33.71 -4.60
CA MET A 165 11.11 33.35 -5.91
C MET A 165 11.11 31.85 -6.21
N GLY A 166 11.03 30.99 -5.20
CA GLY A 166 10.85 29.54 -5.38
C GLY A 166 9.51 29.14 -6.00
N ASN A 167 8.46 29.96 -5.85
CA ASN A 167 7.10 29.64 -6.30
C ASN A 167 6.71 30.31 -7.63
N VAL A 168 7.69 30.81 -8.40
CA VAL A 168 7.43 31.45 -9.70
C VAL A 168 6.86 30.43 -10.67
N ASP A 169 5.66 30.71 -11.19
CA ASP A 169 5.09 29.98 -12.32
C ASP A 169 5.79 30.43 -13.60
N LYS A 170 6.81 29.69 -14.01
CA LYS A 170 7.64 29.98 -15.19
C LYS A 170 6.79 30.11 -16.46
N LYS A 171 5.79 29.24 -16.63
CA LYS A 171 4.95 29.20 -17.83
C LYS A 171 4.06 30.45 -17.90
N ARG A 172 3.35 30.77 -16.83
CA ARG A 172 2.49 31.95 -16.76
C ARG A 172 3.28 33.26 -16.83
N THR A 173 4.46 33.29 -16.22
CA THR A 173 5.39 34.42 -16.28
C THR A 173 5.86 34.67 -17.72
N MET A 174 6.31 33.64 -18.43
CA MET A 174 6.71 33.75 -19.85
C MET A 174 5.55 34.22 -20.74
N ILE A 175 4.34 33.71 -20.52
CA ILE A 175 3.16 34.14 -21.27
C ILE A 175 2.83 35.61 -20.99
N SER A 176 2.99 36.08 -19.74
CA SER A 176 2.79 37.50 -19.39
C SER A 176 3.79 38.39 -20.12
N ALA A 177 5.08 38.03 -20.07
CA ALA A 177 6.14 38.76 -20.78
C ALA A 177 5.89 38.79 -22.29
N PHE A 178 5.49 37.66 -22.87
CA PHE A 178 5.15 37.57 -24.29
C PHE A 178 3.99 38.50 -24.67
N LYS A 179 2.90 38.51 -23.88
CA LYS A 179 1.76 39.39 -24.13
C LYS A 179 2.16 40.87 -24.06
N ARG A 180 2.96 41.26 -23.07
CA ARG A 180 3.45 42.63 -22.92
C ARG A 180 4.37 43.04 -24.08
N ASN A 181 5.31 42.18 -24.45
CA ASN A 181 6.24 42.42 -25.57
C ASN A 181 5.51 42.49 -26.92
N ALA A 182 4.50 41.63 -27.13
CA ALA A 182 3.64 41.66 -28.31
C ALA A 182 2.82 42.97 -28.41
N LEU A 183 2.31 43.49 -27.28
CA LEU A 183 1.66 44.81 -27.22
C LEU A 183 2.63 45.95 -27.57
N GLY A 184 3.92 45.80 -27.22
CA GLY A 184 5.00 46.73 -27.59
C GLY A 184 5.52 46.56 -29.02
N GLY A 185 4.91 45.69 -29.85
CA GLY A 185 5.27 45.49 -31.24
C GLY A 185 6.43 44.52 -31.50
N GLN A 186 7.01 43.93 -30.46
CA GLN A 186 8.05 42.91 -30.59
C GLN A 186 7.65 41.63 -29.86
N PRO A 187 6.89 40.71 -30.47
CA PRO A 187 6.48 39.47 -29.82
C PRO A 187 7.71 38.61 -29.47
N GLY A 188 7.92 38.38 -28.18
CA GLY A 188 9.05 37.60 -27.66
C GLY A 188 8.94 37.34 -26.16
N PHE A 189 9.63 36.31 -25.66
CA PHE A 189 9.59 35.95 -24.22
C PHE A 189 10.55 36.78 -23.35
N VAL A 190 11.46 37.52 -23.97
CA VAL A 190 12.51 38.31 -23.32
C VAL A 190 12.45 39.74 -23.88
N PRO A 191 12.68 40.78 -23.09
CA PRO A 191 12.99 40.79 -21.65
C PRO A 191 11.79 40.42 -20.78
N ILE A 192 12.04 39.81 -19.61
CA ILE A 192 11.05 39.57 -18.55
C ILE A 192 11.27 40.64 -17.49
N PHE A 193 10.22 41.38 -17.14
CA PHE A 193 10.29 42.35 -16.05
C PHE A 193 9.59 41.84 -14.79
N GLN A 194 9.80 42.52 -13.68
CA GLN A 194 9.22 42.15 -12.38
C GLN A 194 7.69 42.11 -12.40
N GLU A 195 7.05 42.91 -13.25
CA GLU A 195 5.60 42.97 -13.46
C GLU A 195 5.03 41.71 -14.15
N ASP A 196 5.87 41.02 -14.92
CA ASP A 196 5.51 39.80 -15.63
C ASP A 196 5.53 38.57 -14.71
N LEU A 197 6.18 38.66 -13.54
CA LEU A 197 6.28 37.57 -12.59
C LEU A 197 4.90 37.16 -12.07
N LYS A 198 4.66 35.85 -12.09
CA LYS A 198 3.47 35.21 -11.52
C LYS A 198 3.94 34.16 -10.52
N PHE A 199 3.41 34.22 -9.32
CA PHE A 199 3.76 33.33 -8.21
C PHE A 199 2.57 32.46 -7.86
N LYS A 200 2.79 31.16 -7.69
CA LYS A 200 1.79 30.26 -7.11
C LYS A 200 1.70 30.55 -5.61
N SER A 201 0.51 30.96 -5.17
CA SER A 201 0.18 31.09 -3.76
C SER A 201 -0.74 29.93 -3.37
N TRP A 202 -0.63 29.50 -2.12
CA TRP A 202 -1.62 28.63 -1.51
C TRP A 202 -2.69 29.49 -0.84
N ASN A 203 -3.91 28.99 -0.83
CA ASN A 203 -4.95 29.44 0.08
C ASN A 203 -5.21 28.31 1.08
N THR A 204 -5.43 28.67 2.34
CA THR A 204 -5.92 27.75 3.35
C THR A 204 -7.42 27.62 3.16
N ILE A 205 -7.88 26.41 2.85
CA ILE A 205 -9.30 26.09 2.78
C ILE A 205 -9.61 25.23 4.01
N GLU A 206 -10.61 25.65 4.77
CA GLU A 206 -11.15 24.88 5.87
C GLU A 206 -11.97 23.72 5.28
N LYS A 207 -11.45 22.49 5.34
CA LYS A 207 -12.24 21.31 4.97
C LYS A 207 -12.85 20.74 6.25
N PRO A 208 -14.18 20.63 6.34
CA PRO A 208 -14.81 20.01 7.49
C PRO A 208 -14.55 18.50 7.43
N GLU A 209 -13.63 18.01 8.26
CA GLU A 209 -13.43 16.57 8.45
C GLU A 209 -14.36 16.02 9.53
N SER A 210 -14.92 14.85 9.27
CA SER A 210 -15.75 14.14 10.23
C SER A 210 -14.87 13.24 11.09
N LYS A 211 -14.97 13.39 12.40
CA LYS A 211 -14.22 12.55 13.33
C LYS A 211 -14.70 11.10 13.23
N ALA A 212 -13.77 10.18 13.37
CA ALA A 212 -14.10 8.77 13.53
C ALA A 212 -13.31 8.16 14.67
N VAL A 213 -13.91 7.18 15.33
CA VAL A 213 -13.27 6.34 16.33
C VAL A 213 -13.34 4.90 15.87
N VAL A 214 -12.20 4.23 15.92
CA VAL A 214 -12.08 2.80 15.61
C VAL A 214 -11.81 2.05 16.90
N LEU A 215 -12.72 1.14 17.26
CA LEU A 215 -12.58 0.30 18.46
C LEU A 215 -12.01 -1.05 18.03
N ALA A 216 -10.73 -1.26 18.29
CA ALA A 216 -10.01 -2.49 17.96
C ALA A 216 -10.15 -3.49 19.11
N MET A 217 -11.01 -4.49 18.94
CA MET A 217 -11.23 -5.55 19.93
C MET A 217 -10.52 -6.83 19.48
N MET A 218 -9.61 -7.34 20.31
CA MET A 218 -8.91 -8.60 20.06
C MET A 218 -9.10 -9.56 21.22
N ASP A 219 -9.45 -10.78 20.89
CA ASP A 219 -9.46 -11.91 21.81
C ASP A 219 -8.01 -12.30 22.17
N THR A 220 -7.73 -12.40 23.47
CA THR A 220 -6.42 -12.78 24.02
C THR A 220 -6.49 -14.10 24.77
N SER A 221 -7.58 -14.85 24.59
CA SER A 221 -7.82 -16.15 25.23
C SER A 221 -6.79 -17.22 24.86
N GLY A 222 -6.87 -18.34 25.59
CA GLY A 222 -6.02 -19.51 25.39
C GLY A 222 -6.29 -20.28 24.10
N SER A 223 -7.48 -20.13 23.49
CA SER A 223 -7.82 -20.81 22.23
C SER A 223 -7.11 -20.17 21.03
N MET A 224 -6.76 -18.88 21.13
CA MET A 224 -5.95 -18.18 20.15
C MET A 224 -4.47 -18.56 20.26
N GLY A 225 -4.03 -19.39 19.31
CA GLY A 225 -2.65 -19.78 19.13
C GLY A 225 -1.77 -18.68 18.54
N LEU A 226 -0.51 -19.02 18.25
CA LEU A 226 0.46 -18.09 17.66
C LEU A 226 0.00 -17.59 16.28
N TRP A 227 -0.59 -18.49 15.48
CA TRP A 227 -1.04 -18.15 14.13
C TRP A 227 -2.28 -17.25 14.16
N GLU A 228 -3.25 -17.54 15.03
CA GLU A 228 -4.46 -16.75 15.17
C GLU A 228 -4.16 -15.33 15.67
N LYS A 229 -3.29 -15.22 16.67
CA LYS A 229 -2.77 -13.94 17.18
C LYS A 229 -2.00 -13.19 16.11
N TYR A 230 -1.18 -13.90 15.33
CA TYR A 230 -0.44 -13.30 14.23
C TYR A 230 -1.36 -12.64 13.20
N MET A 231 -2.40 -13.36 12.75
CA MET A 231 -3.36 -12.85 11.77
C MET A 231 -4.14 -11.62 12.27
N ALA A 232 -4.62 -11.67 13.52
CA ALA A 232 -5.32 -10.55 14.14
C ALA A 232 -4.41 -9.32 14.30
N ARG A 233 -3.18 -9.52 14.81
CA ARG A 233 -2.18 -8.44 14.95
C ARG A 233 -1.79 -7.85 13.61
N SER A 234 -1.61 -8.68 12.58
CA SER A 234 -1.34 -8.24 11.20
C SER A 234 -2.43 -7.28 10.72
N PHE A 235 -3.70 -7.69 10.85
CA PHE A 235 -4.83 -6.85 10.45
C PHE A 235 -4.85 -5.51 11.19
N PHE A 236 -4.74 -5.53 12.52
CA PHE A 236 -4.78 -4.30 13.31
C PHE A 236 -3.57 -3.40 13.06
N PHE A 237 -2.39 -3.97 12.82
CA PHE A 237 -1.20 -3.20 12.46
C PHE A 237 -1.39 -2.43 11.14
N TRP A 238 -1.90 -3.09 10.10
CA TRP A 238 -2.15 -2.43 8.83
C TRP A 238 -3.32 -1.45 8.90
N MET A 239 -4.34 -1.76 9.70
CA MET A 239 -5.45 -0.85 9.95
C MET A 239 -5.00 0.43 10.65
N THR A 240 -4.16 0.35 11.69
CA THR A 240 -3.69 1.55 12.41
C THR A 240 -2.85 2.44 11.52
N ARG A 241 -1.98 1.85 10.69
CA ARG A 241 -1.19 2.57 9.69
C ARG A 241 -2.08 3.20 8.62
N PHE A 242 -3.04 2.45 8.09
CA PHE A 242 -4.00 2.95 7.11
C PHE A 242 -4.74 4.19 7.62
N LEU A 243 -5.29 4.11 8.82
CA LEU A 243 -6.10 5.18 9.40
C LEU A 243 -5.25 6.43 9.68
N ARG A 244 -4.07 6.26 10.28
CA ARG A 244 -3.14 7.37 10.58
C ARG A 244 -2.59 8.05 9.33
N THR A 245 -2.43 7.32 8.22
CA THR A 245 -1.92 7.87 6.97
C THR A 245 -3.01 8.60 6.18
N LYS A 246 -4.25 8.11 6.19
CA LYS A 246 -5.34 8.65 5.37
C LYS A 246 -6.20 9.70 6.08
N TYR A 247 -6.29 9.65 7.40
CA TYR A 247 -7.17 10.51 8.19
C TYR A 247 -6.44 11.12 9.37
N GLU A 248 -6.52 12.45 9.52
CA GLU A 248 -5.87 13.16 10.62
C GLU A 248 -6.68 13.08 11.92
N THR A 249 -8.00 12.96 11.80
CA THR A 249 -8.96 13.11 12.91
C THR A 249 -9.56 11.77 13.39
N VAL A 250 -8.78 10.69 13.31
CA VAL A 250 -9.20 9.34 13.73
C VAL A 250 -8.56 8.93 15.04
N ASP A 251 -9.40 8.61 16.02
CA ASP A 251 -8.99 8.01 17.30
C ASP A 251 -9.06 6.48 17.21
N ILE A 252 -8.10 5.79 17.82
CA ILE A 252 -8.06 4.33 17.87
C ILE A 252 -7.98 3.90 19.33
N GLU A 253 -8.94 3.10 19.78
CA GLU A 253 -8.99 2.54 21.13
C GLU A 253 -8.82 1.02 21.06
N PHE A 254 -7.86 0.48 21.81
CA PHE A 254 -7.53 -0.93 21.81
C PHE A 254 -8.14 -1.63 23.03
N ILE A 255 -8.92 -2.68 22.77
CA ILE A 255 -9.62 -3.46 23.78
C ILE A 255 -9.15 -4.91 23.66
N ALA A 256 -8.40 -5.37 24.65
CA ALA A 256 -8.07 -6.78 24.81
C ALA A 256 -9.14 -7.45 25.68
N HIS A 257 -9.59 -8.64 25.31
CA HIS A 257 -10.54 -9.39 26.13
C HIS A 257 -10.24 -10.88 26.19
N HIS A 258 -10.57 -11.44 27.34
CA HIS A 258 -10.52 -12.86 27.65
C HIS A 258 -11.80 -13.20 28.44
N THR A 259 -11.72 -13.42 29.75
CA THR A 259 -12.88 -13.44 30.66
C THR A 259 -13.39 -12.03 30.99
N GLU A 260 -12.47 -11.08 31.13
CA GLU A 260 -12.72 -9.65 31.30
C GLU A 260 -12.14 -8.84 30.14
N ALA A 261 -12.70 -7.67 29.85
CA ALA A 261 -12.20 -6.77 28.83
C ALA A 261 -11.52 -5.55 29.46
N LYS A 262 -10.38 -5.14 28.90
CA LYS A 262 -9.58 -4.01 29.36
C LYS A 262 -9.17 -3.15 28.18
N VAL A 263 -9.13 -1.84 28.41
CA VAL A 263 -8.50 -0.90 27.48
C VAL A 263 -7.00 -0.99 27.70
N VAL A 264 -6.26 -1.17 26.62
CA VAL A 264 -4.80 -1.35 26.64
C VAL A 264 -4.16 -0.35 25.69
N GLU A 265 -2.89 -0.05 25.93
CA GLU A 265 -2.10 0.73 24.99
C GLU A 265 -1.78 -0.09 23.73
N GLU A 266 -1.42 0.61 22.64
CA GLU A 266 -1.06 -0.02 21.36
C GLU A 266 0.05 -1.07 21.52
N GLU A 267 1.11 -0.75 22.26
CA GLU A 267 2.25 -1.65 22.48
C GLU A 267 1.84 -2.91 23.26
N ASP A 268 0.97 -2.74 24.27
CA ASP A 268 0.45 -3.83 25.08
C ASP A 268 -0.48 -4.75 24.25
N PHE A 269 -1.29 -4.18 23.37
CA PHE A 269 -2.18 -4.91 22.48
C PHE A 269 -1.40 -5.87 21.56
N PHE A 270 -0.25 -5.43 21.04
CA PHE A 270 0.56 -6.25 20.13
C PHE A 270 1.56 -7.19 20.84
N SER A 271 1.93 -6.92 22.09
CA SER A 271 2.97 -7.69 22.80
C SER A 271 2.43 -8.67 23.83
N LYS A 272 1.33 -8.37 24.53
CA LYS A 272 0.84 -9.19 25.64
C LYS A 272 0.32 -10.55 25.18
N GLY A 273 0.71 -11.58 25.91
CA GLY A 273 0.15 -12.92 25.82
C GLY A 273 -0.70 -13.16 27.06
N GLU A 274 -2.02 -13.29 26.87
CA GLU A 274 -2.91 -13.68 27.96
C GLU A 274 -3.38 -15.13 27.73
N SER A 275 -3.81 -15.76 28.82
CA SER A 275 -4.35 -17.12 28.85
C SER A 275 -5.61 -17.09 29.70
N GLY A 276 -6.66 -17.76 29.22
CA GLY A 276 -7.98 -17.72 29.87
C GLY A 276 -9.07 -18.23 28.94
N GLY A 277 -10.28 -18.35 29.47
CA GLY A 277 -11.47 -18.61 28.65
C GLY A 277 -11.96 -17.36 27.93
N THR A 278 -12.87 -17.54 26.99
CA THR A 278 -13.39 -16.46 26.13
C THR A 278 -14.81 -16.08 26.53
N ILE A 279 -15.00 -14.81 26.88
CA ILE A 279 -16.31 -14.19 27.12
C ILE A 279 -16.39 -12.92 26.28
N CYS A 280 -16.86 -13.07 25.03
CA CYS A 280 -16.93 -11.96 24.07
C CYS A 280 -17.87 -10.83 24.50
N SER A 281 -18.89 -11.10 25.32
CA SER A 281 -19.78 -10.04 25.82
C SER A 281 -19.08 -9.03 26.73
N SER A 282 -17.90 -9.37 27.26
CA SER A 282 -17.09 -8.44 28.06
C SER A 282 -16.54 -7.32 27.18
N ALA A 283 -16.04 -7.63 25.98
CA ALA A 283 -15.51 -6.66 25.02
C ALA A 283 -16.59 -5.68 24.57
N TYR A 284 -17.75 -6.18 24.17
CA TYR A 284 -18.83 -5.32 23.67
C TYR A 284 -19.40 -4.40 24.74
N ARG A 285 -19.46 -4.86 25.99
CA ARG A 285 -19.86 -4.00 27.11
C ARG A 285 -18.85 -2.87 27.32
N LYS A 286 -17.55 -3.20 27.28
CA LYS A 286 -16.50 -2.20 27.45
C LYS A 286 -16.48 -1.20 26.29
N ALA A 287 -16.71 -1.67 25.07
CA ALA A 287 -16.86 -0.82 23.90
C ALA A 287 -18.02 0.17 24.05
N LEU A 288 -19.20 -0.29 24.49
CA LEU A 288 -20.35 0.59 24.75
C LEU A 288 -20.06 1.63 25.84
N GLU A 289 -19.42 1.22 26.94
CA GLU A 289 -19.01 2.12 28.02
C GLU A 289 -18.08 3.25 27.52
N ILE A 290 -17.08 2.90 26.70
CA ILE A 290 -16.15 3.89 26.11
C ILE A 290 -16.87 4.83 25.15
N ILE A 291 -17.80 4.32 24.35
CA ILE A 291 -18.60 5.13 23.43
C ILE A 291 -19.42 6.16 24.22
N GLU A 292 -20.11 5.74 25.28
CA GLU A 292 -20.94 6.61 26.10
C GLU A 292 -20.11 7.66 26.86
N GLU A 293 -18.92 7.31 27.34
CA GLU A 293 -18.06 8.20 28.13
C GLU A 293 -17.29 9.22 27.27
N LYS A 294 -16.71 8.77 26.15
CA LYS A 294 -15.75 9.57 25.36
C LYS A 294 -16.25 9.99 23.98
N TYR A 295 -17.13 9.21 23.35
CA TYR A 295 -17.41 9.34 21.91
C TYR A 295 -18.92 9.51 21.61
N PRO A 296 -19.46 10.73 21.78
CA PRO A 296 -20.86 11.00 21.47
C PRO A 296 -21.15 10.76 19.98
N ILE A 297 -22.23 10.00 19.71
CA ILE A 297 -22.65 9.56 18.37
C ILE A 297 -22.99 10.71 17.39
N GLU A 298 -23.21 11.92 17.91
CA GLU A 298 -23.52 13.12 17.13
C GLU A 298 -22.26 13.70 16.46
N ARG A 299 -21.09 13.48 17.05
CA ARG A 299 -19.81 14.06 16.62
C ARG A 299 -18.85 13.03 16.01
N TYR A 300 -18.96 11.77 16.41
CA TYR A 300 -18.05 10.71 15.98
C TYR A 300 -18.76 9.67 15.11
N ASN A 301 -18.06 9.21 14.07
CA ASN A 301 -18.39 7.99 13.35
C ASN A 301 -17.69 6.81 14.05
N ILE A 302 -18.43 5.76 14.39
CA ILE A 302 -17.94 4.70 15.26
C ILE A 302 -17.81 3.40 14.48
N TYR A 303 -16.62 2.77 14.57
CA TYR A 303 -16.26 1.55 13.85
C TYR A 303 -15.67 0.50 14.80
N PRO A 304 -16.51 -0.32 15.45
CA PRO A 304 -16.07 -1.52 16.16
C PRO A 304 -15.59 -2.62 15.21
N PHE A 305 -14.36 -3.09 15.45
CA PHE A 305 -13.79 -4.28 14.83
C PHE A 305 -13.45 -5.31 15.89
N HIS A 306 -13.95 -6.53 15.75
CA HIS A 306 -13.66 -7.62 16.67
C HIS A 306 -13.03 -8.80 15.96
N PHE A 307 -11.87 -9.23 16.44
CA PHE A 307 -11.19 -10.43 15.96
C PHE A 307 -11.14 -11.50 17.05
N SER A 308 -11.53 -12.72 16.68
CA SER A 308 -11.52 -13.92 17.54
C SER A 308 -11.38 -15.18 16.67
N ASP A 309 -11.05 -16.31 17.29
CA ASP A 309 -10.99 -17.62 16.64
C ASP A 309 -12.38 -18.30 16.53
N GLY A 310 -13.43 -17.65 17.02
CA GLY A 310 -14.81 -18.13 16.93
C GLY A 310 -15.26 -19.01 18.09
N ASP A 311 -14.39 -19.24 19.09
CA ASP A 311 -14.75 -19.92 20.33
C ASP A 311 -15.28 -18.93 21.37
N ASN A 312 -16.40 -19.30 22.00
CA ASN A 312 -17.03 -18.51 23.04
C ASN A 312 -17.87 -19.41 23.92
N LEU A 313 -18.01 -19.02 25.19
CA LEU A 313 -18.88 -19.72 26.11
C LEU A 313 -20.34 -19.71 25.60
N THR A 314 -20.94 -20.89 25.41
CA THR A 314 -22.30 -21.02 24.84
C THR A 314 -23.36 -20.24 25.62
N SER A 315 -23.21 -20.12 26.94
CA SER A 315 -24.12 -19.34 27.79
C SER A 315 -24.01 -17.82 27.56
N ASP A 316 -22.91 -17.34 26.99
CA ASP A 316 -22.66 -15.92 26.70
C ASP A 316 -23.19 -15.49 25.33
N ASN A 317 -23.34 -16.43 24.38
CA ASN A 317 -23.79 -16.13 23.01
C ASN A 317 -25.09 -15.30 22.92
N PRO A 318 -26.17 -15.58 23.71
CA PRO A 318 -27.37 -14.74 23.68
C PRO A 318 -27.11 -13.30 24.11
N ARG A 319 -26.17 -13.10 25.04
CA ARG A 319 -25.76 -11.78 25.52
C ARG A 319 -24.93 -11.04 24.47
N CYS A 320 -24.02 -11.74 23.78
CA CYS A 320 -23.26 -11.19 22.66
C CYS A 320 -24.17 -10.64 21.57
N ILE A 321 -25.16 -11.41 21.11
CA ILE A 321 -26.10 -10.96 20.06
C ILE A 321 -26.81 -9.67 20.48
N LYS A 322 -27.26 -9.59 21.74
CA LYS A 322 -27.94 -8.40 22.25
C LYS A 322 -27.02 -7.18 22.25
N LEU A 323 -25.79 -7.32 22.74
CA LEU A 323 -24.82 -6.23 22.81
C LEU A 323 -24.32 -5.80 21.43
N VAL A 324 -24.13 -6.74 20.50
CA VAL A 324 -23.82 -6.42 19.09
C VAL A 324 -24.98 -5.63 18.48
N GLY A 325 -26.23 -6.01 18.76
CA GLY A 325 -27.42 -5.24 18.35
C GLY A 325 -27.47 -3.82 18.92
N GLU A 326 -26.99 -3.61 20.14
CA GLU A 326 -26.86 -2.28 20.75
C GLU A 326 -25.71 -1.48 20.12
N LEU A 327 -24.55 -2.10 19.92
CA LEU A 327 -23.39 -1.50 19.23
C LEU A 327 -23.75 -1.06 17.80
N MET A 328 -24.46 -1.88 17.03
CA MET A 328 -24.86 -1.55 15.66
C MET A 328 -25.80 -0.34 15.57
N LYS A 329 -26.54 -0.02 16.63
CA LYS A 329 -27.39 1.18 16.66
C LYS A 329 -26.55 2.45 16.75
N VAL A 330 -25.48 2.41 17.55
CA VAL A 330 -24.58 3.55 17.77
C VAL A 330 -23.43 3.62 16.77
N SER A 331 -23.16 2.53 16.03
CA SER A 331 -22.06 2.45 15.06
C SER A 331 -22.49 2.66 13.60
N ASN A 332 -21.52 3.03 12.78
CA ASN A 332 -21.66 3.12 11.32
C ASN A 332 -21.54 1.73 10.67
N MET A 333 -20.74 0.86 11.27
CA MET A 333 -20.49 -0.51 10.85
C MET A 333 -20.07 -1.35 12.06
N PHE A 334 -20.26 -2.66 12.00
CA PHE A 334 -19.62 -3.60 12.91
C PHE A 334 -18.87 -4.65 12.08
N GLY A 335 -17.55 -4.73 12.26
CA GLY A 335 -16.69 -5.68 11.56
C GLY A 335 -16.31 -6.85 12.46
N TYR A 336 -16.56 -8.08 12.02
CA TYR A 336 -16.16 -9.30 12.72
C TYR A 336 -15.17 -10.13 11.89
N GLY A 337 -13.93 -10.26 12.36
CA GLY A 337 -12.91 -11.13 11.78
C GLY A 337 -12.85 -12.45 12.55
N GLU A 338 -13.20 -13.56 11.90
CA GLU A 338 -12.99 -14.87 12.49
C GLU A 338 -11.72 -15.50 11.92
N VAL A 339 -10.77 -15.86 12.79
CA VAL A 339 -9.54 -16.52 12.37
C VAL A 339 -9.71 -18.04 12.51
N ASN A 340 -9.93 -18.72 11.40
CA ASN A 340 -10.32 -20.13 11.40
C ASN A 340 -9.63 -20.92 10.27
N GLN A 341 -8.37 -21.28 10.48
CA GLN A 341 -7.55 -22.02 9.51
C GLN A 341 -8.15 -23.39 9.14
N TYR A 342 -8.70 -24.09 10.12
CA TYR A 342 -9.12 -25.49 10.00
C TYR A 342 -10.63 -25.66 9.76
N ASN A 343 -11.35 -24.56 9.49
CA ASN A 343 -12.81 -24.55 9.30
C ASN A 343 -13.55 -25.27 10.45
N ARG A 344 -13.12 -24.99 11.69
CA ARG A 344 -13.72 -25.49 12.92
C ARG A 344 -15.15 -24.97 13.07
N ASN A 345 -15.98 -25.70 13.81
CA ASN A 345 -17.33 -25.26 14.11
C ASN A 345 -17.30 -24.10 15.12
N SER A 346 -17.58 -22.90 14.65
CA SER A 346 -17.57 -21.68 15.45
C SER A 346 -18.92 -21.45 16.12
N THR A 347 -18.92 -21.32 17.44
CA THR A 347 -20.14 -21.09 18.23
C THR A 347 -20.66 -19.66 18.01
N LEU A 348 -19.74 -18.69 17.88
CA LEU A 348 -20.06 -17.29 17.59
C LEU A 348 -20.65 -17.10 16.21
N MET A 349 -20.02 -17.62 15.15
CA MET A 349 -20.55 -17.46 13.80
C MET A 349 -21.92 -18.11 13.63
N SER A 350 -22.14 -19.25 14.28
CA SER A 350 -23.46 -19.89 14.30
C SER A 350 -24.52 -19.00 14.95
N ALA A 351 -24.14 -18.23 15.97
CA ALA A 351 -25.00 -17.24 16.62
C ALA A 351 -25.21 -16.00 15.72
N TYR A 352 -24.17 -15.53 15.04
CA TYR A 352 -24.19 -14.33 14.18
C TYR A 352 -24.85 -14.53 12.82
N LYS A 353 -24.96 -15.76 12.30
CA LYS A 353 -25.70 -16.06 11.06
C LYS A 353 -27.14 -15.55 11.05
N ASN A 354 -27.73 -15.33 12.22
CA ASN A 354 -29.10 -14.83 12.34
C ASN A 354 -29.20 -13.30 12.27
N ILE A 355 -28.06 -12.58 12.33
CA ILE A 355 -28.01 -11.13 12.19
C ILE A 355 -28.16 -10.79 10.70
N LYS A 356 -29.23 -10.08 10.34
CA LYS A 356 -29.55 -9.69 8.96
C LYS A 356 -29.33 -8.20 8.68
N ASP A 357 -28.62 -7.51 9.57
CA ASP A 357 -28.37 -6.08 9.45
C ASP A 357 -27.26 -5.81 8.42
N GLU A 358 -27.45 -4.85 7.53
CA GLU A 358 -26.46 -4.46 6.51
C GLU A 358 -25.18 -3.85 7.12
N LYS A 359 -25.27 -3.33 8.35
CA LYS A 359 -24.10 -2.81 9.08
C LYS A 359 -23.17 -3.91 9.59
N PHE A 360 -23.67 -5.14 9.69
CA PHE A 360 -22.88 -6.28 10.14
C PHE A 360 -22.06 -6.84 8.98
N GLN A 361 -20.75 -6.66 9.05
CA GLN A 361 -19.82 -7.24 8.09
C GLN A 361 -18.94 -8.25 8.80
N TYR A 362 -18.68 -9.39 8.15
CA TYR A 362 -17.78 -10.39 8.68
C TYR A 362 -16.86 -10.94 7.60
N TYR A 363 -15.68 -11.41 8.01
CA TYR A 363 -14.73 -12.09 7.14
C TYR A 363 -14.08 -13.25 7.89
N ILE A 364 -13.91 -14.39 7.21
CA ILE A 364 -13.26 -15.58 7.80
C ILE A 364 -11.87 -15.71 7.19
N LEU A 365 -10.84 -15.59 8.04
CA LEU A 365 -9.43 -15.68 7.65
C LEU A 365 -8.96 -17.14 7.77
N LYS A 366 -8.55 -17.73 6.65
CA LYS A 366 -8.08 -19.12 6.54
C LYS A 366 -6.60 -19.20 6.16
N GLN A 367 -6.13 -18.26 5.36
CA GLN A 367 -4.76 -18.18 4.85
C GLN A 367 -4.16 -16.82 5.20
N LYS A 368 -2.83 -16.71 5.17
CA LYS A 368 -2.15 -15.44 5.46
C LYS A 368 -2.66 -14.30 4.56
N ALA A 369 -2.74 -14.53 3.24
CA ALA A 369 -3.27 -13.59 2.25
C ALA A 369 -4.69 -13.05 2.55
N ASP A 370 -5.49 -13.75 3.37
CA ASP A 370 -6.82 -13.28 3.74
C ASP A 370 -6.81 -11.98 4.56
N VAL A 371 -5.70 -11.60 5.19
CA VAL A 371 -5.59 -10.28 5.86
C VAL A 371 -5.84 -9.15 4.85
N PHE A 372 -5.20 -9.23 3.67
CA PHE A 372 -5.38 -8.25 2.61
C PHE A 372 -6.83 -8.22 2.11
N HIS A 373 -7.42 -9.38 1.87
CA HIS A 373 -8.80 -9.47 1.41
C HIS A 373 -9.80 -9.00 2.47
N ALA A 374 -9.55 -9.27 3.74
CA ALA A 374 -10.35 -8.78 4.86
C ALA A 374 -10.31 -7.25 4.94
N MET A 375 -9.12 -6.64 4.84
CA MET A 375 -8.98 -5.18 4.78
C MET A 375 -9.77 -4.58 3.61
N ARG A 376 -9.66 -5.17 2.42
CA ARG A 376 -10.39 -4.71 1.23
C ARG A 376 -11.91 -4.87 1.37
N SER A 377 -12.35 -5.91 2.08
CA SER A 377 -13.76 -6.15 2.34
C SER A 377 -14.34 -5.12 3.32
N PHE A 378 -13.65 -4.89 4.45
CA PHE A 378 -14.10 -3.98 5.49
C PHE A 378 -13.94 -2.50 5.12
N PHE A 379 -12.88 -2.13 4.39
CA PHE A 379 -12.59 -0.76 4.00
C PHE A 379 -12.83 -0.52 2.51
N LYS A 380 -13.87 -1.15 1.96
CA LYS A 380 -14.19 -1.03 0.54
C LYS A 380 -14.60 0.41 0.21
N LYS A 381 -14.00 0.96 -0.84
CA LYS A 381 -14.42 2.25 -1.39
C LYS A 381 -15.85 2.18 -1.93
N GLU A 382 -16.73 3.02 -1.40
CA GLU A 382 -18.09 3.11 -1.91
C GLU A 382 -18.10 3.79 -3.30
N PRO A 383 -18.84 3.24 -4.30
CA PRO A 383 -18.91 3.83 -5.63
C PRO A 383 -19.61 5.21 -5.65
N ASN A 384 -20.36 5.58 -4.60
CA ASN A 384 -21.20 6.78 -4.58
C ASN A 384 -20.48 8.08 -4.21
N HIS A 385 -19.21 8.06 -3.77
CA HIS A 385 -18.50 9.30 -3.41
C HIS A 385 -17.87 10.04 -4.62
N ALA A 386 -17.99 9.50 -5.84
CA ALA A 386 -17.47 10.14 -7.06
C ALA A 386 -18.50 11.06 -7.77
N ALA A 387 -19.74 11.15 -7.29
CA ALA A 387 -20.83 11.88 -7.96
C ALA A 387 -21.16 13.27 -7.37
N GLY A 388 -20.32 13.79 -6.47
CA GLY A 388 -20.41 15.15 -5.95
C GLY A 388 -19.16 15.94 -6.30
N ARG A 389 -18.99 16.32 -7.57
CA ARG A 389 -18.03 17.32 -8.02
C ARG A 389 -18.75 18.55 -8.52
#